data_AF-A0A0J6WTV6-F1
#
_entry.id   AF-A0A0J6WTV6-F1
#
_cell.length_a   1.000
_cell.length_b   1.000
_cell.length_c   1.000
_cell.angle_alpha   90.00
_cell.angle_beta   90.00
_cell.angle_gamma   90.00
#
_symmetry.space_group_name_H-M   'P 1'
#
loop_
_entity.id
_entity.type
_entity.pdbx_description
1 polymer ?
#
loop_
_entity_poly.entity_id
_entity_poly.type
_entity_poly.pdbx_seq_one_letter_code
_entity_poly.pdbx_strand_id
1 'polypeptide(L)'
;MKDSNSISRYQQIAVDIAGKIVSGNYREGDKIFARSMLAAQYQVSPETARRAIALLADLEIISVIRGSGCTINSVEKAIRFRKQFYNYVSISTLRKNLNIQLDQQIENLMEIKKTTGQLMEQLEHYQHINPLYPMHIKITDQCLYLGQSIEAVQLWQKTGATIVALNRSENFQISPGPSVELQLDDELYFVSDADGWQRLHQFLYDTSREKNFSVCSADRKGDFKNRDEL
;
A
#
# COMPACT_ATOMS: atom_id res chain seq x y z
N MET A 1 9.17 24.64 16.51
CA MET A 1 10.34 24.09 17.23
C MET A 1 11.48 24.00 16.22
N LYS A 2 12.69 24.44 16.56
CA LYS A 2 13.81 24.61 15.60
C LYS A 2 14.29 23.25 15.06
N ASP A 3 14.08 22.99 13.78
CA ASP A 3 14.75 21.91 13.05
C ASP A 3 16.25 22.21 12.97
N SER A 4 16.98 21.66 13.94
CA SER A 4 18.43 21.76 14.09
C SER A 4 19.11 20.61 13.34
N ASN A 5 18.79 20.44 12.05
CA ASN A 5 19.29 19.30 11.28
C ASN A 5 19.99 19.68 9.97
N SER A 6 20.48 20.92 9.87
CA SER A 6 21.53 21.26 8.91
C SER A 6 22.87 21.16 9.63
N ILE A 7 23.74 20.29 9.11
CA ILE A 7 25.12 20.18 9.58
C ILE A 7 25.74 21.57 9.47
N SER A 8 26.25 22.08 10.59
CA SER A 8 26.86 23.41 10.59
C SER A 8 28.20 23.38 9.84
N ARG A 9 28.55 24.49 9.18
CA ARG A 9 29.78 24.59 8.37
C ARG A 9 31.04 24.27 9.18
N TYR A 10 31.07 24.62 10.47
CA TYR A 10 32.21 24.30 11.34
C TYR A 10 32.33 22.81 11.68
N GLN A 11 31.20 22.08 11.79
CA GLN A 11 31.21 20.62 12.00
C GLN A 11 31.73 19.89 10.75
N GLN A 12 31.37 20.33 9.55
CA GLN A 12 31.90 19.78 8.30
C GLN A 12 33.42 19.93 8.23
N ILE A 13 33.93 21.11 8.59
CA ILE A 13 35.38 21.40 8.62
C ILE A 13 36.08 20.51 9.66
N ALA A 14 35.50 20.34 10.86
CA ALA A 14 36.08 19.46 11.88
C ALA A 14 36.19 18.00 11.41
N VAL A 15 35.17 17.49 10.73
CA VAL A 15 35.15 16.11 10.20
C VAL A 15 36.15 15.94 9.06
N ASP A 16 36.28 16.93 8.19
CA ASP A 16 37.28 16.91 7.12
C ASP A 16 38.71 16.93 7.67
N ILE A 17 38.98 17.76 8.69
CA ILE A 17 40.27 17.79 9.39
C ILE A 17 40.52 16.43 10.07
N ALA A 18 39.54 15.85 10.75
CA ALA A 18 39.65 14.51 11.32
C ALA A 18 39.91 13.45 10.22
N GLY A 19 39.31 13.61 9.04
CA GLY A 19 39.58 12.80 7.86
C GLY A 19 41.06 12.83 7.43
N LYS A 20 41.65 14.04 7.38
CA LYS A 20 43.06 14.26 7.03
C LYS A 20 44.04 13.70 8.08
N ILE A 21 43.65 13.71 9.36
CA ILE A 21 44.42 13.07 10.43
C ILE A 21 44.41 11.54 10.24
N VAL A 22 43.25 10.96 9.94
CA VAL A 22 43.08 9.52 9.77
C VAL A 22 43.70 8.99 8.47
N SER A 23 43.82 9.80 7.42
CA SER A 23 44.42 9.38 6.14
C SER A 23 45.94 9.15 6.19
N GLY A 24 46.56 9.25 7.38
CA GLY A 24 47.95 8.81 7.60
C GLY A 24 49.03 9.86 7.29
N ASN A 25 48.62 11.11 7.02
CA ASN A 25 49.58 12.20 6.76
C ASN A 25 50.21 12.77 8.02
N TYR A 26 49.74 12.38 9.20
CA TYR A 26 50.18 12.92 10.48
C TYR A 26 50.17 11.85 11.59
N ARG A 27 51.12 11.97 12.52
CA ARG A 27 51.27 11.13 13.72
C ARG A 27 50.85 11.92 14.95
N GLU A 28 50.60 11.21 16.05
CA GLU A 28 50.39 11.85 17.36
C GLU A 28 51.63 12.69 17.74
N GLY A 29 51.40 13.91 18.20
CA GLY A 29 52.44 14.90 18.45
C GLY A 29 52.80 15.79 17.25
N ASP A 30 52.36 15.47 16.04
CA ASP A 30 52.64 16.31 14.87
C ASP A 30 51.90 17.65 14.97
N LYS A 31 52.59 18.71 14.51
CA LYS A 31 52.02 20.05 14.41
C LYS A 31 51.18 20.17 13.15
N ILE A 32 49.96 20.68 13.33
CA ILE A 32 48.98 20.94 12.27
C ILE A 32 48.72 22.44 12.16
N PHE A 33 48.13 22.79 11.02
CA PHE A 33 47.82 24.13 10.53
C PHE A 33 47.35 25.16 11.58
N ALA A 34 47.77 26.42 11.40
CA ALA A 34 47.34 27.55 12.22
C ALA A 34 45.89 27.98 11.91
N ARG A 35 45.22 28.62 12.87
CA ARG A 35 43.80 29.06 12.76
C ARG A 35 43.53 29.88 11.50
N SER A 36 44.42 30.82 11.19
CA SER A 36 44.32 31.70 10.01
C SER A 36 44.47 30.92 8.69
N MET A 37 45.29 29.86 8.70
CA MET A 37 45.51 29.02 7.54
C MET A 37 44.27 28.19 7.21
N LEU A 38 43.60 27.65 8.24
CA LEU A 38 42.34 26.92 8.07
C LEU A 38 41.21 27.83 7.60
N ALA A 39 41.12 29.06 8.12
CA ALA A 39 40.13 30.03 7.64
C ALA A 39 40.32 30.35 6.14
N ALA A 40 41.57 30.52 5.70
CA ALA A 40 41.89 30.75 4.28
C ALA A 40 41.63 29.51 3.41
N GLN A 41 42.06 28.32 3.85
CA GLN A 41 41.91 27.07 3.10
C GLN A 41 40.44 26.69 2.86
N TYR A 42 39.59 26.88 3.86
CA TYR A 42 38.18 26.52 3.79
C TYR A 42 37.28 27.70 3.40
N GLN A 43 37.85 28.87 3.10
CA GLN A 43 37.14 30.11 2.77
C GLN A 43 36.01 30.42 3.77
N VAL A 44 36.33 30.34 5.06
CA VAL A 44 35.37 30.59 6.15
C VAL A 44 35.80 31.75 7.04
N SER A 45 34.84 32.32 7.77
CA SER A 45 35.17 33.33 8.77
C SER A 45 36.14 32.78 9.84
N PRO A 46 37.04 33.61 10.38
CA PRO A 46 37.96 33.20 11.44
C PRO A 46 37.24 32.58 12.64
N GLU A 47 36.02 33.04 12.93
CA GLU A 47 35.17 32.53 14.00
C GLU A 47 34.68 31.10 13.72
N THR A 48 34.34 30.79 12.47
CA THR A 48 33.94 29.43 12.07
C THR A 48 35.11 28.45 12.17
N ALA A 49 36.30 28.86 11.73
CA ALA A 49 37.53 28.08 11.89
C ALA A 49 37.88 27.88 13.38
N ARG A 50 37.75 28.93 14.20
CA ARG A 50 37.94 28.85 15.66
C ARG A 50 37.00 27.83 16.29
N ARG A 51 35.71 27.83 15.92
CA ARG A 51 34.72 26.87 16.42
C ARG A 51 35.02 25.43 15.98
N ALA A 52 35.49 25.22 14.75
CA ALA A 52 35.87 23.89 14.27
C ALA A 52 37.09 23.34 15.05
N ILE A 53 38.09 24.17 15.32
CA ILE A 53 39.27 23.82 16.10
C ILE A 53 38.90 23.56 17.56
N ALA A 54 38.05 24.41 18.15
CA ALA A 54 37.55 24.21 19.51
C ALA A 54 36.83 22.86 19.64
N LEU A 55 35.94 22.51 18.69
CA LEU A 55 35.26 21.22 18.68
C LEU A 55 36.22 20.03 18.64
N LEU A 56 37.29 20.10 17.85
CA LEU A 56 38.31 19.05 17.80
C LEU A 56 39.16 19.00 19.08
N ALA A 57 39.38 20.13 19.72
CA ALA A 57 40.10 20.22 20.98
C ALA A 57 39.27 19.68 22.16
N ASP A 58 37.97 19.97 22.19
CA ASP A 58 37.01 19.46 23.19
C ASP A 58 36.91 17.93 23.13
N LEU A 59 37.07 17.35 21.94
CA LEU A 59 37.11 15.90 21.71
C LEU A 59 38.51 15.29 21.94
N GLU A 60 39.47 16.09 22.39
CA GLU A 60 40.86 15.71 22.66
C GLU A 60 41.56 15.08 21.45
N ILE A 61 41.11 15.43 20.24
CA ILE A 61 41.74 14.99 18.98
C ILE A 61 42.99 15.83 18.73
N ILE A 62 42.94 17.12 19.08
CA ILE A 62 44.03 18.08 18.96
C ILE A 62 44.22 18.90 20.24
N SER A 63 45.40 19.44 20.45
CA SER A 63 45.70 20.45 21.48
C SER A 63 46.08 21.77 20.84
N VAL A 64 45.68 22.88 21.46
CA VAL A 64 45.94 24.24 20.96
C VAL A 64 47.05 24.88 21.76
N ILE A 65 48.20 25.15 21.11
CA ILE A 65 49.37 25.77 21.75
C ILE A 65 49.38 27.27 21.45
N ARG A 66 49.45 28.09 22.50
CA ARG A 66 49.53 29.56 22.37
C ARG A 66 50.77 29.94 21.56
N GLY A 67 50.58 30.57 20.40
CA GLY A 67 51.66 31.08 19.55
C GLY A 67 52.30 30.08 18.58
N SER A 68 51.94 28.79 18.60
CA SER A 68 52.62 27.76 17.78
C SER A 68 51.72 26.82 16.97
N GLY A 69 50.40 26.99 17.01
CA GLY A 69 49.45 26.22 16.20
C GLY A 69 48.73 25.12 16.98
N CYS A 70 48.32 24.06 16.29
CA CYS A 70 47.64 22.91 16.90
C CYS A 70 48.53 21.67 16.82
N THR A 71 48.45 20.76 17.79
CA THR A 71 49.15 19.45 17.75
C THR A 71 48.15 18.31 17.81
N ILE A 72 48.43 17.19 17.17
CA ILE A 72 47.57 15.99 17.25
C ILE A 72 47.77 15.32 18.59
N ASN A 73 46.68 15.07 19.30
CA ASN A 73 46.70 14.32 20.55
C ASN A 73 46.41 12.83 20.33
N SER A 74 45.38 12.51 19.53
CA SER A 74 45.00 11.10 19.29
C SER A 74 44.40 10.87 17.92
N VAL A 75 44.99 9.95 17.16
CA VAL A 75 44.45 9.52 15.85
C VAL A 75 43.21 8.63 16.05
N GLU A 76 43.19 7.80 17.09
CA GLU A 76 42.05 6.91 17.39
C GLU A 76 40.75 7.68 17.65
N LYS A 77 40.83 8.78 18.42
CA LYS A 77 39.68 9.67 18.67
C LYS A 77 39.17 10.32 17.38
N ALA A 78 40.06 10.67 16.45
CA ALA A 78 39.69 11.18 15.14
C ALA A 78 38.91 10.14 14.31
N ILE A 79 39.33 8.87 14.33
CA ILE A 79 38.63 7.76 13.66
C ILE A 79 37.22 7.62 14.23
N ARG A 80 37.09 7.61 15.56
CA ARG A 80 35.80 7.44 16.25
C ARG A 80 34.84 8.58 15.95
N PHE A 81 35.31 9.83 16.05
CA PHE A 81 34.52 11.02 15.74
C PHE A 81 34.03 10.99 14.28
N ARG A 82 34.90 10.68 13.33
CA ARG A 82 34.54 10.59 11.91
C ARG A 82 33.45 9.53 11.67
N LYS A 83 33.58 8.33 12.23
CA LYS A 83 32.57 7.26 12.12
C LYS A 83 31.23 7.68 12.71
N GLN A 84 31.22 8.25 13.91
CA GLN A 84 29.99 8.69 14.57
C GLN A 84 29.26 9.76 13.78
N PHE A 85 30.01 10.71 13.23
CA PHE A 85 29.45 11.78 12.40
C PHE A 85 28.79 11.24 11.14
N TYR A 86 29.48 10.38 10.36
CA TYR A 86 28.89 9.81 9.14
C TYR A 86 27.67 8.94 9.44
N ASN A 87 27.67 8.18 10.53
CA ASN A 87 26.51 7.38 10.95
C ASN A 87 25.29 8.27 11.25
N TYR A 88 25.49 9.38 11.98
CA TYR A 88 24.41 10.31 12.29
C TYR A 88 23.83 10.95 11.01
N VAL A 89 24.69 11.43 10.12
CA VAL A 89 24.28 12.06 8.85
C VAL A 89 23.57 11.06 7.93
N SER A 90 24.03 9.81 7.89
CA SER A 90 23.39 8.75 7.10
C SER A 90 21.97 8.48 7.60
N ILE A 91 21.78 8.28 8.91
CA ILE A 91 20.46 7.99 9.49
C ILE A 91 19.50 9.17 9.29
N SER A 92 19.96 10.41 9.48
CA SER A 92 19.10 11.59 9.32
C SER A 92 18.70 11.80 7.86
N THR A 93 19.60 11.52 6.91
CA THR A 93 19.31 11.56 5.47
C THR A 93 18.32 10.46 5.08
N LEU A 94 18.52 9.23 5.58
CA LEU A 94 17.59 8.12 5.35
C LEU A 94 16.18 8.43 5.86
N ARG A 95 16.06 8.99 7.07
CA ARG A 95 14.77 9.43 7.63
C ARG A 95 14.10 10.49 6.76
N LYS A 96 14.87 11.49 6.32
CA LYS A 96 14.35 12.56 5.45
C LYS A 96 13.86 11.99 4.12
N ASN A 97 14.64 11.13 3.49
CA ASN A 97 14.27 10.49 2.23
C ASN A 97 13.02 9.62 2.39
N LEU A 98 12.91 8.87 3.48
CA LEU A 98 11.71 8.08 3.79
C LEU A 98 10.46 8.95 3.90
N ASN A 99 10.51 10.07 4.61
CA ASN A 99 9.36 10.96 4.73
C ASN A 99 8.94 11.53 3.38
N ILE A 100 9.89 11.98 2.56
CA ILE A 100 9.61 12.46 1.19
C ILE A 100 8.96 11.36 0.35
N GLN A 101 9.45 10.11 0.47
CA GLN A 101 8.86 8.97 -0.24
C GLN A 101 7.44 8.65 0.25
N LEU A 102 7.18 8.72 1.55
CA LEU A 102 5.84 8.49 2.12
C LEU A 102 4.85 9.55 1.63
N ASP A 103 5.22 10.82 1.65
CA ASP A 103 4.38 11.91 1.18
C ASP A 103 4.00 11.71 -0.30
N GLN A 104 4.97 11.33 -1.13
CA GLN A 104 4.73 11.05 -2.55
C GLN A 104 3.79 9.84 -2.75
N GLN A 105 3.94 8.79 -1.95
CA GLN A 105 3.06 7.61 -2.05
C GLN A 105 1.62 7.94 -1.67
N ILE A 106 1.41 8.79 -0.66
CA ILE A 106 0.07 9.25 -0.28
C ILE A 106 -0.58 10.03 -1.42
N GLU A 107 0.16 10.94 -2.06
CA GLU A 107 -0.33 11.71 -3.20
C GLU A 107 -0.74 10.80 -4.37
N ASN A 108 0.11 9.82 -4.72
CA ASN A 108 -0.18 8.83 -5.76
C ASN A 108 -1.46 8.04 -5.46
N LEU A 109 -1.66 7.60 -4.20
CA LEU A 109 -2.86 6.87 -3.80
C LEU A 109 -4.12 7.74 -3.90
N MET A 110 -4.02 9.03 -3.58
CA MET A 110 -5.13 9.97 -3.76
C MET A 110 -5.48 10.16 -5.24
N GLU A 111 -4.48 10.22 -6.12
CA GLU A 111 -4.69 10.30 -7.56
C GLU A 111 -5.37 9.04 -8.11
N ILE A 112 -4.91 7.85 -7.72
CA ILE A 112 -5.54 6.58 -8.09
C ILE A 112 -7.02 6.59 -7.66
N LYS A 113 -7.30 6.96 -6.40
CA LYS A 113 -8.67 7.05 -5.89
C LYS A 113 -9.53 7.99 -6.73
N LYS A 114 -8.99 9.14 -7.12
CA LYS A 114 -9.69 10.11 -7.98
C LYS A 114 -9.98 9.52 -9.36
N THR A 115 -8.99 8.91 -10.01
CA THR A 115 -9.16 8.28 -11.32
C THR A 115 -10.19 7.14 -11.28
N THR A 116 -10.19 6.32 -10.23
CA THR A 116 -11.22 5.30 -10.03
C THR A 116 -12.61 5.92 -9.92
N GLY A 117 -12.76 7.01 -9.16
CA GLY A 117 -14.04 7.73 -9.07
C GLY A 117 -14.53 8.25 -10.43
N GLN A 118 -13.62 8.85 -11.22
CA GLN A 118 -13.94 9.34 -12.57
C GLN A 118 -14.33 8.20 -13.52
N LEU A 119 -13.64 7.07 -13.44
CA LEU A 119 -13.95 5.89 -14.25
C LEU A 119 -15.34 5.34 -13.89
N MET A 120 -15.69 5.26 -12.61
CA MET A 120 -17.01 4.81 -12.19
C MET A 120 -18.11 5.77 -12.67
N GLU A 121 -17.91 7.08 -12.53
CA GLU A 121 -18.86 8.09 -13.04
C GLU A 121 -19.06 7.97 -14.57
N GLN A 122 -17.98 7.71 -15.32
CA GLN A 122 -18.08 7.46 -16.76
C GLN A 122 -18.84 6.17 -17.07
N LEU A 123 -18.56 5.07 -16.35
CA LEU A 123 -19.25 3.80 -16.55
C LEU A 123 -20.75 3.90 -16.22
N GLU A 124 -21.12 4.58 -15.14
CA GLU A 124 -22.52 4.85 -14.80
C GLU A 124 -23.23 5.67 -15.88
N HIS A 125 -22.55 6.67 -16.46
CA HIS A 125 -23.09 7.44 -17.58
C HIS A 125 -23.30 6.58 -18.84
N TYR A 126 -22.36 5.66 -19.13
CA TYR A 126 -22.50 4.69 -20.22
C TYR A 126 -23.68 3.74 -20.00
N GLN A 127 -23.89 3.25 -18.77
CA GLN A 127 -25.06 2.43 -18.42
C GLN A 127 -26.38 3.22 -18.53
N HIS A 128 -26.39 4.51 -18.18
CA HIS A 128 -27.57 5.37 -18.34
C HIS A 128 -27.90 5.68 -19.81
N ILE A 129 -26.90 5.85 -20.69
CA ILE A 129 -27.13 6.09 -22.12
C ILE A 129 -27.53 4.80 -22.84
N ASN A 130 -27.06 3.64 -22.37
CA ASN A 130 -27.40 2.33 -22.93
C ASN A 130 -28.02 1.42 -21.86
N PRO A 131 -29.29 1.65 -21.46
CA PRO A 131 -30.00 0.84 -20.47
C PRO A 131 -30.23 -0.63 -20.90
N LEU A 132 -29.75 -1.03 -22.09
CA LEU A 132 -29.81 -2.39 -22.61
C LEU A 132 -28.44 -3.07 -22.72
N TYR A 133 -27.35 -2.47 -22.21
CA TYR A 133 -26.04 -3.13 -22.24
C TYR A 133 -26.04 -4.34 -21.31
N PRO A 134 -25.97 -5.58 -21.82
CA PRO A 134 -26.11 -6.77 -20.99
C PRO A 134 -24.87 -6.97 -20.10
N MET A 135 -25.09 -7.15 -18.80
CA MET A 135 -24.08 -7.70 -17.90
C MET A 135 -24.00 -9.21 -18.09
N HIS A 136 -22.87 -9.83 -17.72
CA HIS A 136 -22.73 -11.28 -17.76
C HIS A 136 -22.33 -11.86 -16.40
N ILE A 137 -22.75 -13.09 -16.16
CA ILE A 137 -22.32 -13.89 -15.01
C ILE A 137 -21.98 -15.30 -15.47
N LYS A 138 -20.85 -15.80 -15.00
CA LYS A 138 -20.39 -17.15 -15.26
C LYS A 138 -20.96 -18.09 -14.19
N ILE A 139 -21.54 -19.21 -14.62
CA ILE A 139 -22.03 -20.26 -13.74
C ILE A 139 -20.86 -21.15 -13.32
N THR A 140 -20.60 -21.18 -12.01
CA THR A 140 -19.57 -22.03 -11.41
C THR A 140 -20.19 -23.24 -10.72
N ASP A 141 -19.35 -24.13 -10.23
CA ASP A 141 -19.72 -25.33 -9.46
C ASP A 141 -20.41 -25.01 -8.13
N GLN A 142 -20.31 -23.76 -7.65
CA GLN A 142 -20.97 -23.27 -6.45
C GLN A 142 -22.43 -22.85 -6.67
N CYS A 143 -22.92 -22.90 -7.92
CA CYS A 143 -24.29 -22.50 -8.24
C CYS A 143 -25.31 -23.51 -7.67
N LEU A 144 -26.30 -23.00 -6.93
CA LEU A 144 -27.32 -23.82 -6.25
C LEU A 144 -28.31 -24.50 -7.21
N TYR A 145 -28.41 -24.00 -8.45
CA TYR A 145 -29.43 -24.42 -9.42
C TYR A 145 -28.83 -25.11 -10.65
N LEU A 146 -27.65 -25.73 -10.52
CA LEU A 146 -27.06 -26.52 -11.59
C LEU A 146 -28.01 -27.62 -12.07
N GLY A 147 -28.19 -27.72 -13.38
CA GLY A 147 -29.10 -28.66 -14.04
C GLY A 147 -30.58 -28.28 -13.98
N GLN A 148 -30.95 -27.13 -13.37
CA GLN A 148 -32.34 -26.66 -13.36
C GLN A 148 -32.59 -25.68 -14.50
N SER A 149 -33.82 -25.68 -15.03
CA SER A 149 -34.22 -24.75 -16.08
C SER A 149 -34.46 -23.33 -15.55
N ILE A 150 -34.24 -22.32 -16.41
CA ILE A 150 -34.50 -20.90 -16.09
C ILE A 150 -35.92 -20.70 -15.54
N GLU A 151 -36.90 -21.41 -16.10
CA GLU A 151 -38.30 -21.40 -15.64
C GLU A 151 -38.48 -22.02 -14.26
N ALA A 152 -37.92 -23.21 -14.01
CA ALA A 152 -38.05 -23.90 -12.73
C ALA A 152 -37.49 -23.07 -11.57
N VAL A 153 -36.41 -22.35 -11.86
CA VAL A 153 -35.72 -21.50 -10.90
C VAL A 153 -36.47 -20.17 -10.66
N GLN A 154 -37.37 -19.80 -11.58
CA GLN A 154 -38.13 -18.54 -11.60
C GLN A 154 -37.22 -17.31 -11.53
N LEU A 155 -36.14 -17.33 -12.31
CA LEU A 155 -35.03 -16.38 -12.22
C LEU A 155 -35.53 -14.92 -12.33
N TRP A 156 -36.33 -14.60 -13.35
CA TRP A 156 -36.87 -13.26 -13.54
C TRP A 156 -37.75 -12.80 -12.36
N GLN A 157 -38.63 -13.67 -11.85
CA GLN A 157 -39.55 -13.32 -10.75
C GLN A 157 -38.81 -13.05 -9.43
N LYS A 158 -37.69 -13.75 -9.19
CA LYS A 158 -36.93 -13.64 -7.93
C LYS A 158 -35.84 -12.57 -7.97
N THR A 159 -35.33 -12.22 -9.15
CA THR A 159 -34.17 -11.33 -9.29
C THR A 159 -34.48 -10.04 -10.06
N GLY A 160 -35.55 -10.02 -10.87
CA GLY A 160 -35.85 -8.94 -11.80
C GLY A 160 -34.89 -8.88 -13.00
N ALA A 161 -33.95 -9.84 -13.13
CA ALA A 161 -33.00 -9.90 -14.22
C ALA A 161 -33.63 -10.53 -15.46
N THR A 162 -33.53 -9.85 -16.60
CA THR A 162 -34.00 -10.34 -17.90
C THR A 162 -32.83 -10.95 -18.65
N ILE A 163 -32.88 -12.25 -18.90
CA ILE A 163 -31.81 -12.95 -19.64
C ILE A 163 -31.94 -12.61 -21.13
N VAL A 164 -30.85 -12.15 -21.72
CA VAL A 164 -30.77 -11.73 -23.12
C VAL A 164 -30.00 -12.74 -23.97
N ALA A 165 -28.98 -13.40 -23.41
CA ALA A 165 -28.25 -14.44 -24.11
C ALA A 165 -27.64 -15.46 -23.14
N LEU A 166 -27.31 -16.64 -23.67
CA LEU A 166 -26.54 -17.68 -23.01
C LEU A 166 -25.39 -18.08 -23.94
N ASN A 167 -24.18 -18.12 -23.42
CA ASN A 167 -23.02 -18.63 -24.13
C ASN A 167 -22.55 -19.93 -23.47
N ARG A 168 -22.47 -21.01 -24.26
CA ARG A 168 -22.03 -22.33 -23.80
C ARG A 168 -21.00 -22.88 -24.76
N SER A 169 -19.74 -23.01 -24.32
CA SER A 169 -18.67 -23.64 -25.13
C SER A 169 -18.60 -23.11 -26.58
N GLU A 170 -18.62 -21.78 -26.74
CA GLU A 170 -18.68 -21.05 -28.02
C GLU A 170 -19.99 -21.12 -28.81
N ASN A 171 -21.04 -21.73 -28.27
CA ASN A 171 -22.40 -21.60 -28.80
C ASN A 171 -23.12 -20.42 -28.13
N PHE A 172 -23.12 -19.27 -28.79
CA PHE A 172 -23.80 -18.06 -28.33
C PHE A 172 -25.27 -18.05 -28.78
N GLN A 173 -26.18 -18.30 -27.83
CA GLN A 173 -27.62 -18.27 -28.06
C GLN A 173 -28.24 -16.97 -27.55
N ILE A 174 -28.84 -16.19 -28.44
CA ILE A 174 -29.66 -15.03 -28.07
C ILE A 174 -31.06 -15.50 -27.66
N SER A 175 -31.62 -14.87 -26.64
CA SER A 175 -32.95 -15.14 -26.06
C SER A 175 -33.16 -16.63 -25.76
N PRO A 176 -32.42 -17.21 -24.79
CA PRO A 176 -32.62 -18.59 -24.39
C PRO A 176 -34.06 -18.82 -23.93
N GLY A 177 -34.63 -19.95 -24.32
CA GLY A 177 -36.00 -20.32 -23.94
C GLY A 177 -36.14 -20.63 -22.44
N PRO A 178 -37.37 -20.67 -21.90
CA PRO A 178 -37.63 -20.94 -20.48
C PRO A 178 -37.12 -22.32 -20.02
N SER A 179 -37.08 -23.29 -20.94
CA SER A 179 -36.67 -24.67 -20.67
C SER A 179 -35.16 -24.89 -20.65
N VAL A 180 -34.34 -23.86 -20.88
CA VAL A 180 -32.88 -24.00 -20.90
C VAL A 180 -32.34 -24.25 -19.49
N GLU A 181 -31.58 -25.31 -19.33
CA GLU A 181 -30.93 -25.71 -18.07
C GLU A 181 -29.60 -24.99 -17.86
N LEU A 182 -29.35 -24.56 -16.63
CA LEU A 182 -28.10 -23.96 -16.19
C LEU A 182 -27.01 -25.03 -16.05
N GLN A 183 -25.91 -24.91 -16.79
CA GLN A 183 -24.79 -25.84 -16.74
C GLN A 183 -23.52 -25.17 -16.21
N LEU A 184 -22.59 -25.99 -15.75
CA LEU A 184 -21.27 -25.53 -15.36
C LEU A 184 -20.58 -24.86 -16.57
N ASP A 185 -19.90 -23.74 -16.33
CA ASP A 185 -19.18 -22.96 -17.35
C ASP A 185 -20.08 -22.16 -18.31
N ASP A 186 -21.41 -22.20 -18.13
CA ASP A 186 -22.34 -21.34 -18.86
C ASP A 186 -22.10 -19.86 -18.52
N GLU A 187 -22.16 -19.00 -19.53
CA GLU A 187 -22.08 -17.55 -19.36
C GLU A 187 -23.43 -16.91 -19.74
N LEU A 188 -24.14 -16.43 -18.72
CA LEU A 188 -25.46 -15.82 -18.86
C LEU A 188 -25.32 -14.32 -19.04
N TYR A 189 -25.90 -13.78 -20.10
CA TYR A 189 -26.02 -12.34 -20.34
C TYR A 189 -27.41 -11.86 -19.96
N PHE A 190 -27.50 -10.83 -19.14
CA PHE A 190 -28.75 -10.31 -18.60
C PHE A 190 -28.75 -8.78 -18.47
N VAL A 191 -29.94 -8.21 -18.48
CA VAL A 191 -30.19 -6.79 -18.23
C VAL A 191 -31.08 -6.65 -17.00
N SER A 192 -30.77 -5.69 -16.14
CA SER A 192 -31.51 -5.40 -14.91
C SER A 192 -31.43 -3.92 -14.55
N ASP A 193 -32.10 -3.54 -13.46
CA ASP A 193 -31.82 -2.30 -12.72
C ASP A 193 -30.42 -2.33 -12.06
N ALA A 194 -30.06 -1.22 -11.41
CA ALA A 194 -28.73 -0.99 -10.83
C ALA A 194 -28.23 -2.10 -9.88
N ASP A 195 -29.13 -2.72 -9.11
CA ASP A 195 -28.78 -3.75 -8.12
C ASP A 195 -28.96 -5.19 -8.62
N GLY A 196 -29.39 -5.39 -9.86
CA GLY A 196 -29.77 -6.72 -10.32
C GLY A 196 -28.62 -7.71 -10.45
N TRP A 197 -27.36 -7.26 -10.63
CA TRP A 197 -26.20 -8.14 -10.55
C TRP A 197 -26.04 -8.74 -9.15
N GLN A 198 -26.14 -7.92 -8.10
CA GLN A 198 -26.01 -8.38 -6.72
C GLN A 198 -27.15 -9.33 -6.35
N ARG A 199 -28.39 -9.02 -6.74
CA ARG A 199 -29.54 -9.91 -6.49
C ARG A 199 -29.40 -11.24 -7.22
N LEU A 200 -28.93 -11.24 -8.48
CA LEU A 200 -28.72 -12.46 -9.25
C LEU A 200 -27.57 -13.29 -8.66
N HIS A 201 -26.45 -12.66 -8.30
CA HIS A 201 -25.33 -13.35 -7.66
C HIS A 201 -25.74 -13.98 -6.31
N GLN A 202 -26.42 -13.22 -5.46
CA GLN A 202 -26.94 -13.73 -4.19
C GLN A 202 -27.94 -14.87 -4.45
N PHE A 203 -28.82 -14.72 -5.42
CA PHE A 203 -29.76 -15.78 -5.74
C PHE A 203 -29.07 -17.09 -6.17
N LEU A 204 -28.04 -17.03 -7.01
CA LEU A 204 -27.32 -18.20 -7.53
C LEU A 204 -26.36 -18.85 -6.52
N TYR A 205 -25.76 -18.07 -5.60
CA TYR A 205 -24.65 -18.51 -4.75
C TYR A 205 -24.88 -18.39 -3.23
N ASP A 206 -26.02 -17.85 -2.77
CA ASP A 206 -26.28 -17.69 -1.33
C ASP A 206 -26.76 -19.00 -0.69
N THR A 207 -25.83 -19.71 -0.05
CA THR A 207 -26.04 -20.93 0.72
C THR A 207 -26.95 -20.78 1.96
N SER A 208 -27.44 -19.57 2.26
CA SER A 208 -28.29 -19.32 3.44
C SER A 208 -29.74 -19.80 3.30
N ARG A 209 -30.19 -20.20 2.10
CA ARG A 209 -31.61 -20.54 1.82
C ARG A 209 -31.96 -22.04 1.90
N GLU A 210 -31.01 -22.96 1.99
CA GLU A 210 -31.30 -24.41 2.02
C GLU A 210 -31.99 -24.92 3.31
N LYS A 211 -32.05 -24.14 4.39
CA LYS A 211 -32.68 -24.61 5.65
C LYS A 211 -34.22 -24.59 5.68
N ASN A 212 -34.91 -24.05 4.68
CA ASN A 212 -36.37 -23.84 4.75
C ASN A 212 -37.21 -24.72 3.82
N PHE A 213 -36.64 -25.66 3.08
CA PHE A 213 -37.41 -26.52 2.15
C PHE A 213 -37.44 -28.01 2.49
N SER A 214 -36.80 -28.47 3.57
CA SER A 214 -36.81 -29.89 3.97
C SER A 214 -37.80 -30.26 5.08
N VAL A 215 -38.61 -29.32 5.60
CA VAL A 215 -39.68 -29.65 6.57
C VAL A 215 -41.05 -29.65 5.90
N CYS A 216 -41.26 -30.52 4.91
CA CYS A 216 -42.61 -30.91 4.50
C CYS A 216 -42.60 -32.18 3.65
N SER A 217 -42.25 -33.34 4.23
CA SER A 217 -42.71 -34.66 3.76
C SER A 217 -42.05 -35.82 4.51
N ALA A 218 -42.44 -36.04 5.78
CA ALA A 218 -42.43 -37.36 6.39
C ALA A 218 -43.21 -37.30 7.71
N ASP A 219 -44.48 -37.72 7.67
CA ASP A 219 -45.00 -38.71 8.62
C ASP A 219 -46.44 -39.08 8.24
N ARG A 220 -46.57 -40.23 7.58
CA ARG A 220 -47.82 -40.98 7.45
C ARG A 220 -47.62 -42.32 8.15
N LYS A 221 -48.47 -42.60 9.15
CA LYS A 221 -48.90 -43.86 9.77
C LYS A 221 -48.98 -43.59 11.28
N GLY A 222 -50.14 -43.50 11.92
CA GLY A 222 -51.31 -44.33 11.79
C GLY A 222 -51.49 -44.99 13.15
N ASP A 223 -52.45 -44.52 13.95
CA ASP A 223 -53.00 -45.37 15.00
C ASP A 223 -54.48 -45.06 15.23
N PHE A 224 -55.25 -46.14 15.16
CA PHE A 224 -56.70 -46.20 15.23
C PHE A 224 -57.03 -46.63 16.66
N LYS A 225 -57.80 -45.86 17.42
CA LYS A 225 -58.63 -46.42 18.50
C LYS A 225 -59.76 -45.49 18.92
N ASN A 226 -60.97 -46.01 18.70
CA ASN A 226 -62.26 -45.64 19.29
C ASN A 226 -62.17 -45.16 20.75
N ARG A 227 -63.03 -44.21 21.11
CA ARG A 227 -64.22 -44.51 21.92
C ARG A 227 -65.18 -43.33 22.02
N ASP A 228 -66.44 -43.67 21.82
CA ASP A 228 -67.64 -42.94 22.21
C ASP A 228 -67.70 -42.64 23.72
N GLU A 229 -68.63 -41.74 24.05
CA GLU A 229 -69.36 -41.54 25.31
C GLU A 229 -68.97 -40.35 26.22
N LEU A 230 -70.01 -39.52 26.41
CA LEU A 230 -70.33 -38.49 27.42
C LEU A 230 -69.93 -37.04 27.13
#